data_AF-A0A7X6CPA7-F1
#
_entry.id   AF-A0A7X6CPA7-F1
#
_cell.length_a   1.000
_cell.length_b   1.000
_cell.length_c   1.000
_cell.angle_alpha   90.00
_cell.angle_beta   90.00
_cell.angle_gamma   90.00
#
_symmetry.space_group_name_H-M   'P 1'
#
loop_
_entity.id
_entity.type
_entity.pdbx_description
1 polymer ?
#
loop_
_entity_poly.entity_id
_entity_poly.type
_entity_poly.pdbx_seq_one_letter_code
_entity_poly.pdbx_strand_id
1 'polypeptide(L)'
;MEPDLTSYEGRELNWQLCTKAGNLKMEARLYAEAQTWYKQAIELAQLMLEEAMQGSTHPDAIHPYVVSCHNRADVYLQLGNIQEAETVFQQTYDRVVEIVENSSLSDALRLESFQALKMIAFEMNRFYCELDRADLAQEIMSKTAQKLQLYRGQIKFVAAPDSEKIGDNSVQLHTNFPNESQTNTNFKRNNSILIPPPLQGGVRAC
;
A
#
# COMPACT_ATOMS: atom_id res chain seq x y z
N MET A 1 -25.49 12.64 -16.98
CA MET A 1 -24.46 11.87 -17.69
C MET A 1 -24.08 10.76 -16.75
N GLU A 2 -24.45 9.52 -17.04
CA GLU A 2 -24.03 8.41 -16.17
C GLU A 2 -22.51 8.23 -16.28
N PRO A 3 -21.80 7.99 -15.17
CA PRO A 3 -20.37 7.75 -15.22
C PRO A 3 -20.09 6.49 -16.04
N ASP A 4 -19.13 6.57 -16.96
CA ASP A 4 -18.64 5.40 -17.67
C ASP A 4 -17.89 4.49 -16.70
N LEU A 5 -18.58 3.47 -16.20
CA LEU A 5 -18.03 2.50 -15.25
C LEU A 5 -16.91 1.62 -15.86
N THR A 6 -16.68 1.72 -17.17
CA THR A 6 -15.60 1.00 -17.85
C THR A 6 -14.31 1.81 -17.93
N SER A 7 -14.35 3.13 -17.72
CA SER A 7 -13.17 4.00 -17.62
C SER A 7 -12.36 3.76 -16.33
N TYR A 8 -11.09 4.18 -16.30
CA TYR A 8 -10.27 4.12 -15.09
C TYR A 8 -10.95 4.87 -13.93
N GLU A 9 -11.37 6.11 -14.16
CA GLU A 9 -12.02 6.95 -13.14
C GLU A 9 -13.35 6.34 -12.65
N GLY A 10 -14.10 5.70 -13.56
CA GLY A 10 -15.31 4.97 -13.21
C GLY A 10 -15.02 3.77 -12.30
N ARG A 11 -13.98 2.99 -12.62
CA ARG A 11 -13.53 1.87 -11.77
C ARG A 11 -12.98 2.35 -10.44
N GLU A 12 -12.23 3.46 -10.42
CA GLU A 12 -11.68 4.03 -9.20
C GLU A 12 -12.80 4.49 -8.26
N LEU A 13 -13.81 5.21 -8.77
CA LEU A 13 -14.96 5.61 -7.99
C LEU A 13 -15.72 4.39 -7.45
N ASN A 14 -15.93 3.37 -8.28
CA ASN A 14 -16.59 2.14 -7.85
C ASN A 14 -15.77 1.39 -6.79
N TRP A 15 -14.45 1.35 -6.94
CA TRP A 15 -13.53 0.77 -5.96
C TRP A 15 -13.64 1.48 -4.60
N GLN A 16 -13.69 2.81 -4.59
CA GLN A 16 -13.89 3.60 -3.37
C GLN A 16 -15.24 3.28 -2.71
N LEU A 17 -16.30 3.14 -3.49
CA LEU A 17 -17.63 2.79 -3.00
C LEU A 17 -17.66 1.37 -2.41
N CYS A 18 -17.11 0.38 -3.10
CA CYS A 18 -16.99 -1.00 -2.59
C CYS A 18 -16.17 -1.03 -1.30
N THR A 19 -15.02 -0.33 -1.26
CA THR A 19 -14.17 -0.27 -0.06
C THR A 19 -14.92 0.37 1.12
N LYS A 20 -15.62 1.48 0.88
CA LYS A 20 -16.44 2.14 1.91
C LYS A 20 -17.57 1.24 2.40
N ALA A 21 -18.27 0.55 1.50
CA ALA A 21 -19.31 -0.40 1.86
C ALA A 21 -18.75 -1.54 2.71
N GLY A 22 -17.59 -2.10 2.33
CA GLY A 22 -16.87 -3.10 3.13
C GLY A 22 -16.52 -2.61 4.53
N ASN A 23 -15.98 -1.39 4.66
CA ASN A 23 -15.63 -0.80 5.95
C ASN A 23 -16.86 -0.64 6.86
N LEU A 24 -17.99 -0.16 6.32
CA LEU A 24 -19.24 -0.06 7.09
C LEU A 24 -19.73 -1.42 7.59
N LYS A 25 -19.53 -2.48 6.80
CA LYS A 25 -19.85 -3.85 7.21
C LYS A 25 -18.88 -4.38 8.27
N MET A 26 -17.60 -4.04 8.18
CA MET A 26 -16.61 -4.35 9.23
C MET A 26 -16.98 -3.70 10.56
N GLU A 27 -17.33 -2.40 10.55
CA GLU A 27 -17.76 -1.66 11.74
C GLU A 27 -19.01 -2.28 12.38
N ALA A 28 -19.95 -2.73 11.54
CA ALA A 28 -21.15 -3.43 11.97
C ALA A 28 -20.91 -4.90 12.38
N ARG A 29 -19.67 -5.40 12.33
CA ARG A 29 -19.28 -6.80 12.57
C ARG A 29 -19.96 -7.81 11.64
N LEU A 30 -20.36 -7.37 10.46
CA LEU A 30 -20.95 -8.19 9.39
C LEU A 30 -19.84 -8.69 8.46
N TYR A 31 -18.92 -9.50 9.00
CA TYR A 31 -17.67 -9.85 8.32
C TYR A 31 -17.85 -10.60 6.98
N ALA A 32 -18.87 -11.47 6.88
CA ALA A 32 -19.18 -12.16 5.63
C ALA A 32 -19.64 -11.20 4.52
N GLU A 33 -20.41 -10.16 4.88
CA GLU A 33 -20.81 -9.11 3.93
C GLU A 33 -19.62 -8.23 3.57
N ALA A 34 -18.77 -7.87 4.54
CA ALA A 34 -17.54 -7.12 4.29
C ALA A 34 -16.62 -7.86 3.29
N GLN A 35 -16.48 -9.19 3.44
CA GLN A 35 -15.71 -10.02 2.52
C GLN A 35 -16.18 -9.87 1.07
N THR A 36 -17.49 -9.83 0.86
CA THR A 36 -18.11 -9.70 -0.47
C THR A 36 -17.74 -8.36 -1.11
N TRP A 37 -17.81 -7.27 -0.33
CA TRP A 37 -17.46 -5.94 -0.81
C TRP A 37 -15.96 -5.78 -1.11
N TYR A 38 -15.09 -6.30 -0.24
CA TYR A 38 -13.65 -6.24 -0.50
C TYR A 38 -13.23 -7.14 -1.66
N LYS A 39 -13.92 -8.25 -1.92
CA LYS A 39 -13.70 -9.04 -3.14
C LYS A 39 -13.95 -8.20 -4.40
N GLN A 40 -15.06 -7.47 -4.46
CA GLN A 40 -15.35 -6.56 -5.58
C GLN A 40 -14.32 -5.43 -5.69
N ALA A 41 -13.89 -4.87 -4.56
CA ALA A 41 -12.84 -3.86 -4.55
C ALA A 41 -11.52 -4.40 -5.13
N ILE A 42 -11.11 -5.62 -4.77
CA ILE A 42 -9.90 -6.27 -5.34
C ILE A 42 -10.04 -6.45 -6.84
N GLU A 43 -11.18 -6.95 -7.33
CA GLU A 43 -11.41 -7.16 -8.77
C GLU A 43 -11.25 -5.85 -9.55
N LEU A 44 -11.82 -4.75 -9.05
CA LEU A 44 -11.67 -3.42 -9.67
C LEU A 44 -10.23 -2.92 -9.61
N ALA A 45 -9.56 -3.06 -8.46
CA ALA A 45 -8.18 -2.64 -8.28
C ALA A 45 -7.20 -3.44 -9.16
N GLN A 46 -7.45 -4.72 -9.39
CA GLN A 46 -6.68 -5.56 -10.30
C GLN A 46 -6.80 -5.05 -11.74
N LEU A 47 -8.02 -4.75 -12.21
CA LEU A 47 -8.23 -4.20 -13.54
C LEU A 47 -7.52 -2.85 -13.74
N MET A 48 -7.58 -1.97 -12.73
CA MET A 48 -6.87 -0.68 -12.75
C MET A 48 -5.35 -0.87 -12.80
N LEU A 49 -4.80 -1.81 -12.01
CA LEU A 49 -3.38 -2.10 -12.00
C LEU A 49 -2.91 -2.72 -13.33
N GLU A 50 -3.69 -3.63 -13.92
CA GLU A 50 -3.39 -4.22 -15.22
C GLU A 50 -3.38 -3.18 -16.34
N GLU A 51 -4.32 -2.23 -16.32
CA GLU A 51 -4.34 -1.11 -17.25
C GLU A 51 -3.11 -0.20 -17.07
N ALA A 52 -2.75 0.12 -15.83
CA ALA A 52 -1.55 0.91 -15.52
C ALA A 52 -0.25 0.23 -16.01
N MET A 53 -0.16 -1.10 -15.87
CA MET A 53 0.97 -1.89 -16.36
C MET A 53 1.09 -1.88 -17.89
N GLN A 54 -0.02 -1.80 -18.62
CA GLN A 54 -0.04 -1.79 -20.09
C GLN A 54 0.17 -0.38 -20.66
N GLY A 55 -0.46 0.63 -20.05
CA GLY A 55 -0.52 1.99 -20.58
C GLY A 55 0.58 2.93 -20.06
N SER A 56 1.32 2.54 -19.01
CA SER A 56 2.23 3.45 -18.28
C SER A 56 1.53 4.72 -17.74
N THR A 57 0.22 4.63 -17.49
CA THR A 57 -0.61 5.65 -16.86
C THR A 57 -0.97 5.23 -15.44
N HIS A 58 -1.43 6.16 -14.61
CA HIS A 58 -1.91 5.89 -13.23
C HIS A 58 -0.95 5.01 -12.40
N PRO A 59 0.31 5.43 -12.19
CA PRO A 59 1.29 4.64 -11.44
C PRO A 59 0.85 4.33 -10.00
N ASP A 60 -0.07 5.12 -9.46
CA ASP A 60 -0.69 4.98 -8.15
C ASP A 60 -1.74 3.85 -8.06
N ALA A 61 -2.10 3.20 -9.19
CA ALA A 61 -3.06 2.08 -9.24
C ALA A 61 -2.68 0.87 -8.37
N ILE A 62 -1.41 0.75 -7.96
CA ILE A 62 -0.95 -0.26 -7.01
C ILE A 62 -1.54 -0.08 -5.60
N HIS A 63 -1.81 1.16 -5.18
CA HIS A 63 -2.30 1.44 -3.82
C HIS A 63 -3.72 0.90 -3.58
N PRO A 64 -4.70 1.13 -4.48
CA PRO A 64 -6.01 0.47 -4.40
C PRO A 64 -5.92 -1.05 -4.25
N TYR A 65 -4.99 -1.69 -4.96
CA TYR A 65 -4.80 -3.14 -4.89
C TYR A 65 -4.32 -3.58 -3.50
N VAL A 66 -3.24 -2.96 -3.00
CA VAL A 66 -2.68 -3.33 -1.68
C VAL A 66 -3.67 -3.01 -0.55
N VAL A 67 -4.36 -1.87 -0.59
CA VAL A 67 -5.40 -1.52 0.40
C VAL A 67 -6.52 -2.56 0.42
N SER A 68 -6.98 -3.00 -0.75
CA SER A 68 -8.08 -3.98 -0.82
C SER A 68 -7.66 -5.35 -0.32
N CYS A 69 -6.43 -5.77 -0.61
CA CYS A 69 -5.86 -7.01 -0.06
C CYS A 69 -5.72 -6.94 1.46
N HIS A 70 -5.20 -5.83 2.00
CA HIS A 70 -5.13 -5.60 3.44
C HIS A 70 -6.52 -5.76 4.09
N ASN A 71 -7.53 -5.08 3.55
CA ASN A 71 -8.89 -5.17 4.07
C ASN A 71 -9.48 -6.59 4.00
N ARG A 72 -9.12 -7.38 2.98
CA ARG A 72 -9.51 -8.79 2.91
C ARG A 72 -8.79 -9.64 3.97
N ALA A 73 -7.52 -9.38 4.23
CA ALA A 73 -6.77 -10.03 5.30
C ALA A 73 -7.41 -9.74 6.66
N ASP A 74 -7.78 -8.48 6.93
CA ASP A 74 -8.47 -8.08 8.15
C ASP A 74 -9.78 -8.84 8.36
N VAL A 75 -10.60 -8.99 7.30
CA VAL A 75 -11.82 -9.82 7.39
C VAL A 75 -11.51 -11.25 7.79
N TYR A 76 -10.47 -11.85 7.20
CA TYR A 76 -10.07 -13.21 7.57
C TYR A 76 -9.62 -13.31 9.03
N LEU A 77 -8.89 -12.32 9.54
CA LEU A 77 -8.52 -12.25 10.96
C LEU A 77 -9.76 -12.17 11.87
N GLN A 78 -10.75 -11.34 11.51
CA GLN A 78 -11.99 -11.24 12.28
C GLN A 78 -12.81 -12.54 12.26
N LEU A 79 -12.69 -13.34 11.21
CA LEU A 79 -13.32 -14.66 11.10
C LEU A 79 -12.49 -15.79 11.75
N GLY A 80 -11.28 -15.50 12.25
CA GLY A 80 -10.36 -16.50 12.82
C GLY A 80 -9.58 -17.31 11.79
N ASN A 81 -9.65 -16.92 10.51
CA ASN A 81 -9.03 -17.60 9.37
C ASN A 81 -7.59 -17.08 9.17
N ILE A 82 -6.70 -17.41 10.10
CA ILE A 82 -5.34 -16.85 10.16
C ILE A 82 -4.52 -17.25 8.92
N GLN A 83 -4.65 -18.49 8.46
CA GLN A 83 -3.91 -19.01 7.31
C GLN A 83 -4.30 -18.30 6.01
N GLU A 84 -5.58 -17.98 5.83
CA GLU A 84 -6.08 -17.23 4.68
C GLU A 84 -5.59 -15.78 4.72
N ALA A 85 -5.56 -15.14 5.89
CA ALA A 85 -4.98 -13.80 6.05
C ALA A 85 -3.49 -13.78 5.68
N GLU A 86 -2.70 -14.75 6.18
CA GLU A 86 -1.29 -14.90 5.82
C GLU A 86 -1.11 -15.08 4.32
N THR A 87 -1.93 -15.93 3.70
CA THR A 87 -1.90 -16.19 2.25
C THR A 87 -2.16 -14.92 1.45
N VAL A 88 -3.13 -14.09 1.86
CA VAL A 88 -3.42 -12.80 1.21
C VAL A 88 -2.23 -11.87 1.29
N PHE A 89 -1.62 -11.75 2.47
CA PHE A 89 -0.45 -10.89 2.65
C PHE A 89 0.74 -11.35 1.80
N GLN A 90 1.05 -12.65 1.80
CA GLN A 90 2.14 -13.20 1.00
C GLN A 90 1.93 -12.99 -0.50
N GLN A 91 0.73 -13.30 -1.01
CA GLN A 91 0.40 -13.09 -2.43
C GLN A 91 0.50 -11.61 -2.83
N THR A 92 0.08 -10.70 -1.94
CA THR A 92 0.16 -9.25 -2.18
C THR A 92 1.61 -8.79 -2.20
N TYR A 93 2.42 -9.24 -1.23
CA TYR A 93 3.85 -8.95 -1.16
C TYR A 93 4.58 -9.42 -2.41
N ASP A 94 4.41 -10.69 -2.80
CA ASP A 94 5.06 -11.27 -3.97
C ASP A 94 4.68 -10.52 -5.24
N ARG A 95 3.39 -10.19 -5.40
CA ARG A 95 2.92 -9.41 -6.56
C ARG A 95 3.54 -8.02 -6.62
N VAL A 96 3.65 -7.32 -5.50
CA VAL A 96 4.30 -6.00 -5.44
C VAL A 96 5.78 -6.12 -5.79
N VAL A 97 6.47 -7.15 -5.26
CA VAL A 97 7.87 -7.44 -5.57
C VAL A 97 8.07 -7.68 -7.08
N GLU A 98 7.22 -8.49 -7.70
CA GLU A 98 7.26 -8.73 -9.15
C GLU A 98 7.21 -7.43 -9.95
N ILE A 99 6.33 -6.50 -9.57
CA ILE A 99 6.17 -5.21 -10.25
C ILE A 99 7.42 -4.35 -10.06
N VAL A 100 7.96 -4.26 -8.84
CA VAL A 100 9.17 -3.50 -8.52
C VAL A 100 10.39 -4.00 -9.33
N GLU A 101 10.53 -5.32 -9.44
CA GLU A 101 11.65 -5.98 -10.11
C GLU A 101 11.51 -6.05 -11.64
N ASN A 102 10.30 -5.83 -12.17
CA ASN A 102 10.08 -5.85 -13.61
C ASN A 102 10.58 -4.56 -14.28
N SER A 103 11.80 -4.61 -14.81
CA SER A 103 12.45 -3.52 -15.54
C SER A 103 11.77 -3.10 -16.84
N SER A 104 10.78 -3.87 -17.33
CA SER A 104 10.01 -3.52 -18.53
C SER A 104 8.84 -2.59 -18.23
N LEU A 105 8.44 -2.45 -16.95
CA LEU A 105 7.38 -1.53 -16.52
C LEU A 105 7.94 -0.11 -16.33
N SER A 106 7.05 0.89 -16.34
CA SER A 106 7.45 2.28 -16.16
C SER A 106 8.10 2.53 -14.80
N ASP A 107 9.13 3.38 -14.76
CA ASP A 107 9.83 3.72 -13.51
C ASP A 107 8.88 4.33 -12.47
N ALA A 108 7.86 5.07 -12.91
CA ALA A 108 6.85 5.65 -12.03
C ALA A 108 6.01 4.57 -11.31
N LEU A 109 5.49 3.58 -12.04
CA LEU A 109 4.71 2.48 -11.43
C LEU A 109 5.59 1.64 -10.51
N ARG A 110 6.84 1.37 -10.92
CA ARG A 110 7.81 0.64 -10.08
C ARG A 110 8.09 1.41 -8.79
N LEU A 111 8.20 2.74 -8.86
CA LEU A 111 8.47 3.59 -7.69
C LEU A 111 7.29 3.62 -6.72
N GLU A 112 6.07 3.76 -7.23
CA GLU A 112 4.86 3.67 -6.41
C GLU A 112 4.72 2.27 -5.79
N SER A 113 5.02 1.21 -6.55
CA SER A 113 5.03 -0.17 -6.05
C SER A 113 6.08 -0.39 -4.98
N PHE A 114 7.24 0.27 -5.08
CA PHE A 114 8.26 0.25 -4.04
C PHE A 114 7.79 0.92 -2.74
N GLN A 115 6.98 1.99 -2.84
CA GLN A 115 6.35 2.60 -1.66
C GLN A 115 5.33 1.64 -1.03
N ALA A 116 4.48 1.03 -1.86
CA ALA A 116 3.50 0.04 -1.43
C ALA A 116 4.16 -1.19 -0.79
N LEU A 117 5.34 -1.60 -1.26
CA LEU A 117 6.12 -2.71 -0.71
C LEU A 117 6.47 -2.50 0.77
N LYS A 118 6.80 -1.26 1.15
CA LYS A 118 7.10 -0.92 2.55
C LYS A 118 5.88 -1.04 3.44
N MET A 119 4.73 -0.59 2.93
CA MET A 119 3.46 -0.66 3.65
C MET A 119 3.07 -2.11 3.92
N ILE A 120 3.06 -2.96 2.87
CA ILE A 120 2.72 -4.39 3.04
C ILE A 120 3.72 -5.11 3.94
N ALA A 121 5.02 -4.81 3.86
CA ALA A 121 6.02 -5.40 4.74
C ALA A 121 5.83 -5.00 6.21
N PHE A 122 5.42 -3.77 6.48
CA PHE A 122 5.11 -3.31 7.83
C PHE A 122 3.87 -4.02 8.39
N GLU A 123 2.80 -4.14 7.61
CA GLU A 123 1.60 -4.86 8.05
C GLU A 123 1.88 -6.36 8.25
N MET A 124 2.69 -6.98 7.38
CA MET A 124 3.14 -8.36 7.56
C MET A 124 3.99 -8.55 8.82
N ASN A 125 4.93 -7.62 9.07
CA ASN A 125 5.73 -7.65 10.29
C ASN A 125 4.83 -7.60 11.52
N ARG A 126 3.90 -6.65 11.56
CA ARG A 126 2.92 -6.51 12.64
C ARG A 126 2.09 -7.79 12.81
N PHE A 127 1.54 -8.32 11.72
CA PHE A 127 0.76 -9.56 11.71
C PHE A 127 1.56 -10.72 12.32
N TYR A 128 2.82 -10.89 11.92
CA TYR A 128 3.66 -11.96 12.46
C TYR A 128 4.04 -11.75 13.92
N CYS A 129 4.27 -10.50 14.35
CA CYS A 129 4.48 -10.16 15.75
C CYS A 129 3.25 -10.51 16.61
N GLU A 130 2.04 -10.20 16.13
CA GLU A 130 0.78 -10.51 16.83
C GLU A 130 0.53 -12.02 16.96
N LEU A 131 1.12 -12.84 16.08
CA LEU A 131 1.08 -14.30 16.14
C LEU A 131 2.24 -14.91 16.94
N ASP A 132 3.07 -14.10 17.61
CA ASP A 132 4.30 -14.52 18.29
C ASP A 132 5.29 -15.27 17.34
N ARG A 133 5.27 -14.97 16.03
CA ARG A 133 6.17 -15.53 14.99
C ARG A 133 7.29 -14.56 14.65
N ALA A 134 8.14 -14.27 15.64
CA ALA A 134 9.22 -13.27 15.53
C ALA A 134 10.25 -13.59 14.43
N ASP A 135 10.48 -14.87 14.15
CA ASP A 135 11.33 -15.34 13.07
C ASP A 135 10.84 -14.85 11.70
N LEU A 136 9.55 -15.02 11.41
CA LEU A 136 8.94 -14.55 10.16
C LEU A 136 8.86 -13.02 10.10
N ALA A 137 8.58 -12.38 11.24
CA ALA A 137 8.55 -10.92 11.34
C ALA A 137 9.91 -10.29 11.03
N GLN A 138 11.01 -10.91 11.49
CA GLN A 138 12.37 -10.49 11.17
C GLN A 138 12.74 -10.81 9.72
N GLU A 139 12.33 -11.98 9.24
CA GLU A 139 12.59 -12.42 7.87
C GLU A 139 11.98 -11.47 6.84
N ILE A 140 10.69 -11.09 7.00
CA ILE A 140 10.01 -10.20 6.06
C ILE A 140 10.67 -8.81 6.03
N MET A 141 11.07 -8.28 7.18
CA MET A 141 11.76 -7.00 7.28
C MET A 141 13.16 -7.04 6.65
N SER A 142 13.92 -8.10 6.90
CA SER A 142 15.25 -8.30 6.31
C SER A 142 15.18 -8.45 4.78
N LYS A 143 14.27 -9.31 4.29
CA LYS A 143 14.03 -9.50 2.85
C LYS A 143 13.61 -8.19 2.18
N THR A 144 12.69 -7.45 2.80
CA THR A 144 12.24 -6.15 2.28
C THR A 144 13.40 -5.17 2.23
N ALA A 145 14.17 -5.01 3.32
CA ALA A 145 15.32 -4.10 3.37
C ALA A 145 16.36 -4.40 2.27
N GLN A 146 16.66 -5.68 2.03
CA GLN A 146 17.56 -6.10 0.95
C GLN A 146 17.01 -5.70 -0.43
N LYS A 147 15.73 -5.97 -0.71
CA LYS A 147 15.08 -5.55 -1.96
C LYS A 147 15.09 -4.03 -2.12
N LEU A 148 14.82 -3.30 -1.04
CA LEU A 148 14.82 -1.84 -1.07
C LEU A 148 16.22 -1.27 -1.41
N GLN A 149 17.27 -1.90 -0.90
CA GLN A 149 18.65 -1.54 -1.20
C GLN A 149 19.03 -1.83 -2.65
N LEU A 150 18.66 -3.00 -3.17
CA LEU A 150 18.91 -3.38 -4.56
C LEU A 150 18.23 -2.42 -5.54
N TYR A 151 16.95 -2.13 -5.32
CA TYR A 151 16.18 -1.23 -6.17
C TYR A 151 16.72 0.20 -6.16
N ARG A 152 17.11 0.72 -4.98
CA ARG A 152 17.78 2.03 -4.87
C ARG A 152 19.05 2.13 -5.71
N GLY A 153 19.77 1.03 -5.91
CA GLY A 153 20.96 0.98 -6.77
C GLY A 153 20.64 0.93 -8.27
N GLN A 154 19.44 0.51 -8.65
CA GLN A 154 19.01 0.36 -10.05
C GLN A 154 18.36 1.62 -10.63
N ILE A 155 17.69 2.42 -9.79
CA ILE A 155 17.11 3.69 -10.23
C ILE A 155 18.17 4.77 -10.25
N LYS A 156 18.41 5.34 -11.43
CA LYS A 156 19.08 6.63 -11.55
C LYS A 156 18.13 7.67 -10.94
N PHE A 157 18.42 8.11 -9.72
CA PHE A 157 17.87 9.39 -9.27
C PHE A 157 18.34 10.42 -10.30
N VAL A 158 17.41 11.00 -11.06
CA VAL A 158 17.70 12.20 -11.83
C VAL A 158 18.02 13.26 -10.78
N ALA A 159 19.31 13.54 -10.60
CA ALA A 159 19.74 14.71 -9.86
C ALA A 159 18.99 15.90 -10.46
N ALA A 160 18.29 16.66 -9.61
CA ALA A 160 17.63 17.88 -10.04
C ALA A 160 18.63 18.70 -10.87
N PRO A 161 18.24 19.25 -12.03
CA PRO A 161 19.15 20.02 -12.86
C PRO A 161 19.75 21.14 -12.02
N ASP A 162 21.07 21.29 -12.12
CA ASP A 162 21.88 22.27 -11.39
C ASP A 162 21.19 23.64 -11.38
N SER A 163 20.67 24.04 -10.22
CA SER A 163 20.23 25.40 -9.99
C SER A 163 21.47 26.24 -9.69
N GLU A 164 22.16 26.67 -10.74
CA GLU A 164 23.13 27.74 -10.62
C GLU A 164 22.43 29.03 -10.16
N LYS A 165 22.78 29.41 -8.92
CA LYS A 165 22.96 30.78 -8.41
C LYS A 165 21.72 31.68 -8.37
N ILE A 166 21.04 31.71 -7.23
CA ILE A 166 20.67 32.97 -6.57
C ILE A 166 20.82 32.82 -5.05
N GLY A 167 21.75 33.59 -4.48
CA GLY A 167 21.56 34.33 -3.23
C GLY A 167 21.57 33.54 -1.92
N ASP A 168 22.73 33.56 -1.29
CA ASP A 168 23.00 33.42 0.15
C ASP A 168 21.77 33.64 1.06
N ASN A 169 21.23 32.55 1.61
CA ASN A 169 20.60 32.54 2.91
C ASN A 169 20.72 31.14 3.49
N SER A 170 21.54 31.04 4.52
CA SER A 170 21.83 29.85 5.29
C SER A 170 20.55 29.21 5.85
N VAL A 171 20.16 28.08 5.27
CA VAL A 171 19.28 27.11 5.94
C VAL A 171 19.97 25.77 5.91
N GLN A 172 20.41 25.34 7.09
CA GLN A 172 20.93 23.99 7.31
C GLN A 172 19.84 22.99 6.86
N LEU A 173 20.13 22.18 5.86
CA LEU A 173 19.32 21.01 5.56
C LEU A 173 19.56 19.97 6.66
N HIS A 174 18.78 20.07 7.73
CA HIS A 174 18.56 18.96 8.64
C HIS A 174 17.99 17.79 7.82
N THR A 175 18.77 16.70 7.73
CA THR A 175 18.27 15.39 7.33
C THR A 175 17.33 14.90 8.43
N ASN A 176 16.08 15.39 8.41
CA ASN A 176 15.02 14.92 9.28
C ASN A 176 14.63 13.50 8.84
N PHE A 177 15.25 12.50 9.44
CA PHE A 177 14.58 11.25 9.73
C PHE A 177 13.33 11.58 10.58
N PRO A 178 12.14 11.06 10.26
CA PRO A 178 10.97 11.33 11.08
C PRO A 178 11.15 10.62 12.42
N ASN A 179 11.46 11.40 13.45
CA ASN A 179 11.11 11.07 14.82
C ASN A 179 9.58 10.99 14.91
N GLU A 180 9.10 9.99 15.66
CA GLU A 180 7.73 9.95 16.17
C GLU A 180 7.36 11.34 16.71
N SER A 181 6.17 11.84 16.36
CA SER A 181 5.64 13.20 16.64
C SER A 181 6.06 14.32 15.67
N GLN A 182 5.61 14.23 14.40
CA GLN A 182 5.07 15.38 13.65
C GLN A 182 4.50 14.93 12.31
N THR A 183 3.16 14.92 12.22
CA THR A 183 2.38 14.62 11.01
C THR A 183 2.48 15.80 10.04
N ASN A 184 3.25 15.63 8.95
CA ASN A 184 3.38 16.65 7.92
C ASN A 184 2.22 16.57 6.91
N THR A 185 1.56 17.71 6.70
CA THR A 185 0.14 17.88 6.38
C THR A 185 -0.23 17.96 4.89
N ASN A 186 0.57 17.42 3.97
CA ASN A 186 0.31 17.61 2.53
C ASN A 186 -0.40 16.47 1.79
N PHE A 187 -0.78 15.39 2.48
CA PHE A 187 -1.66 14.33 1.93
C PHE A 187 -3.16 14.57 2.18
N LYS A 188 -3.53 15.77 2.68
CA LYS A 188 -4.88 16.08 3.20
C LYS A 188 -5.87 16.68 2.21
N ARG A 189 -5.55 16.82 0.93
CA ARG A 189 -6.54 17.30 -0.06
C ARG A 189 -7.19 16.10 -0.76
N ASN A 190 -8.23 15.56 -0.10
CA ASN A 190 -9.30 14.66 -0.61
C ASN A 190 -9.40 13.24 -0.01
N ASN A 191 -8.46 12.74 0.79
CA ASN A 191 -8.51 11.38 1.35
C ASN A 191 -8.84 11.28 2.84
N SER A 192 -9.79 12.09 3.33
CA SER A 192 -10.21 12.08 4.75
C SER A 192 -10.94 10.81 5.23
N ILE A 193 -10.99 9.74 4.42
CA ILE A 193 -11.69 8.48 4.71
C ILE A 193 -10.74 7.25 4.65
N LEU A 194 -9.45 7.42 4.31
CA LEU A 194 -8.56 6.30 3.95
C LEU A 194 -7.52 5.90 5.01
N ILE A 195 -7.65 6.36 6.26
CA ILE A 195 -6.90 5.76 7.38
C ILE A 195 -7.89 4.97 8.23
N PRO A 196 -8.04 3.65 8.02
CA PRO A 196 -8.81 2.81 8.94
C PRO A 196 -8.11 2.77 10.31
N PRO A 197 -8.88 2.62 11.40
CA PRO A 197 -8.35 2.65 12.76
C PRO A 197 -7.34 1.51 12.98
N PRO A 198 -6.32 1.71 13.83
CA PRO A 198 -5.37 0.65 14.16
C PRO A 198 -6.10 -0.54 14.83
N LEU A 199 -5.66 -1.78 14.55
CA LEU A 199 -6.16 -2.98 15.25
C LEU A 199 -6.15 -2.68 16.75
N GLN A 200 -7.32 -2.78 17.39
CA GLN A 200 -7.42 -2.74 18.84
C GLN A 200 -6.92 -4.08 19.39
N GLY A 201 -5.60 -4.24 19.39
CA GLY A 201 -4.88 -5.36 19.98
C GLY A 201 -3.63 -4.77 20.62
N GLY A 202 -3.47 -4.96 21.93
CA GLY A 202 -2.41 -4.34 22.72
C GLY A 202 -1.04 -4.58 22.09
N VAL A 203 -0.27 -3.49 21.95
CA VAL A 203 1.09 -3.51 21.43
C VAL A 203 1.95 -4.39 22.34
N ARG A 204 2.32 -5.58 21.87
CA ARG A 204 3.51 -6.28 22.35
C ARG A 204 4.63 -5.92 21.38
N ALA A 205 5.65 -5.23 21.90
CA ALA A 205 6.89 -5.05 21.18
C ALA A 205 7.59 -6.41 21.09
N CYS A 206 7.90 -6.84 19.87
CA CYS A 206 8.88 -7.90 19.62
C CYS A 206 10.29 -7.35 19.74
#